data_AF-A0A2V9C7T9-F1
#
_entry.id   AF-A0A2V9C7T9-F1
#
_cell.length_a   1.000
_cell.length_b   1.000
_cell.length_c   1.000
_cell.angle_alpha   90.00
_cell.angle_beta   90.00
_cell.angle_gamma   90.00
#
_symmetry.space_group_name_H-M   'P 1'
#
loop_
_entity.id
_entity.type
_entity.pdbx_description
1 polymer ?
#
loop_
_entity_poly.entity_id
_entity_poly.type
_entity_poly.pdbx_seq_one_letter_code
_entity_poly.pdbx_strand_id
1 'polypeptide(L)'
;MQIKLRINGRDASPDNVGSAVEDAILAKVKEQMTQKLSNLRCPDHNQAPKLEFEGDSLKNLKIQIRACCGWMREEAQRVLNQK
;
A
#
# COMPACT_ATOMS: atom_id res chain seq x y z
N MET A 1 -21.33 8.61 -26.47
CA MET A 1 -21.12 9.35 -25.21
C MET A 1 -19.67 9.17 -24.80
N GLN A 2 -18.88 10.23 -24.64
CA GLN A 2 -17.46 10.16 -24.26
C GLN A 2 -17.29 10.74 -22.85
N ILE A 3 -17.00 9.88 -21.87
CA ILE A 3 -16.74 10.29 -20.48
C ILE A 3 -15.27 10.68 -20.38
N LYS A 4 -14.98 11.99 -20.22
CA LYS A 4 -13.63 12.52 -20.00
C LYS A 4 -13.33 12.52 -18.50
N LEU A 5 -12.60 11.52 -18.02
CA LEU A 5 -12.07 11.49 -16.66
C LEU A 5 -10.70 12.20 -16.66
N ARG A 6 -10.61 13.40 -16.06
CA ARG A 6 -9.35 14.14 -15.92
C ARG A 6 -8.76 13.82 -14.55
N ILE A 7 -7.58 13.19 -14.52
CA ILE A 7 -6.80 12.97 -13.30
C ILE A 7 -5.49 13.76 -13.45
N ASN A 8 -5.26 14.72 -12.54
CA ASN A 8 -3.99 15.46 -12.38
C ASN A 8 -3.38 16.13 -13.64
N GLY A 9 -4.21 16.70 -14.53
CA GLY A 9 -3.74 17.64 -15.56
C GLY A 9 -2.77 17.06 -16.61
N ARG A 10 -2.62 15.73 -16.70
CA ARG A 10 -1.83 15.06 -17.75
C ARG A 10 -2.74 14.19 -18.60
N ASP A 11 -2.52 14.28 -19.89
CA ASP A 11 -3.35 13.72 -20.95
C ASP A 11 -3.19 12.19 -20.92
N ALA A 12 -4.20 11.49 -20.42
CA ALA A 12 -4.20 10.05 -20.38
C ALA A 12 -4.49 9.51 -21.80
N SER A 13 -3.44 9.32 -22.59
CA SER A 13 -3.50 8.46 -23.79
C SER A 13 -3.97 7.05 -23.40
N PRO A 14 -4.68 6.32 -24.28
CA PRO A 14 -5.26 5.00 -23.99
C PRO A 14 -4.26 3.90 -23.56
N ASP A 15 -2.96 4.07 -23.82
CA ASP A 15 -1.90 3.21 -23.27
C ASP A 15 -1.46 3.58 -21.84
N ASN A 16 -1.74 4.81 -21.38
CA ASN A 16 -1.38 5.32 -20.05
C ASN A 16 -2.53 5.23 -19.02
N VAL A 17 -3.76 4.95 -19.45
CA VAL A 17 -4.90 4.77 -18.52
C VAL A 17 -4.76 3.53 -17.65
N GLY A 18 -4.13 2.45 -18.13
CA GLY A 18 -3.78 1.29 -17.32
C GLY A 18 -2.88 1.68 -16.15
N SER A 19 -1.74 2.32 -16.47
CA SER A 19 -0.77 2.78 -15.49
C SER A 19 -1.34 3.76 -14.47
N ALA A 20 -2.21 4.70 -14.88
CA ALA A 20 -2.82 5.68 -13.96
C ALA A 20 -3.83 5.04 -12.99
N VAL A 21 -4.59 4.03 -13.45
CA VAL A 21 -5.51 3.28 -12.60
C VAL A 21 -4.73 2.36 -11.65
N GLU A 22 -3.69 1.70 -12.14
CA GLU A 22 -2.81 0.86 -11.32
C GLU A 22 -2.09 1.66 -10.23
N ASP A 23 -1.60 2.85 -10.54
CA ASP A 23 -0.95 3.74 -9.58
C ASP A 23 -1.93 4.21 -8.49
N ALA A 24 -3.17 4.55 -8.87
CA ALA A 24 -4.22 4.91 -7.92
C ALA A 24 -4.59 3.75 -7.00
N ILE A 25 -4.67 2.52 -7.53
CA ILE A 25 -4.92 1.31 -6.74
C ILE A 25 -3.74 1.05 -5.80
N LEU A 26 -2.51 1.18 -6.28
CA LEU A 26 -1.29 1.00 -5.48
C LEU A 26 -1.25 2.00 -4.32
N ALA A 27 -1.53 3.27 -4.59
CA ALA A 27 -1.61 4.32 -3.58
C ALA A 27 -2.69 3.99 -2.53
N LYS A 28 -3.87 3.53 -2.94
CA LYS A 28 -4.95 3.09 -2.05
C LYS A 28 -4.53 1.91 -1.17
N VAL A 29 -3.87 0.90 -1.74
CA VAL A 29 -3.38 -0.26 -0.97
C VAL A 29 -2.34 0.17 0.04
N LYS A 30 -1.36 0.99 -0.36
CA LYS A 30 -0.34 1.55 0.55
C LYS A 30 -0.99 2.31 1.70
N GLU A 31 -1.93 3.21 1.39
CA GLU A 31 -2.66 4.00 2.40
C GLU A 31 -3.44 3.11 3.37
N GLN A 32 -4.21 2.14 2.87
CA GLN A 32 -4.96 1.21 3.71
C GLN A 32 -4.06 0.36 4.61
N MET A 33 -2.97 -0.17 4.07
CA MET A 33 -2.01 -0.97 4.84
C MET A 33 -1.32 -0.11 5.92
N THR A 34 -0.89 1.10 5.58
CA THR A 34 -0.28 2.03 6.54
C THR A 34 -1.28 2.43 7.61
N GLN A 35 -2.53 2.73 7.28
CA GLN A 35 -3.56 3.07 8.28
C GLN A 35 -3.85 1.92 9.23
N LYS A 36 -4.03 0.71 8.69
CA LYS A 36 -4.23 -0.51 9.49
C LYS A 36 -3.10 -0.73 10.50
N LEU A 37 -1.86 -0.50 10.08
CA LEU A 37 -0.68 -0.66 10.93
C LEU A 37 -0.38 0.55 11.81
N SER A 38 -0.92 1.74 11.52
CA SER A 38 -0.70 2.95 12.32
C SER A 38 -1.27 2.83 13.72
N ASN A 39 -2.35 2.04 13.86
CA ASN A 39 -2.92 1.69 15.16
C ASN A 39 -2.18 0.56 15.88
N LEU A 40 -1.24 -0.12 15.20
CA LEU A 40 -0.48 -1.22 15.78
C LEU A 40 0.81 -0.67 16.41
N ARG A 41 0.97 -0.93 17.71
CA ARG A 41 2.22 -0.68 18.43
C ARG A 41 2.64 -1.92 19.19
N CYS A 42 3.94 -2.20 19.19
CA CYS A 42 4.47 -3.26 20.02
C CYS A 42 4.35 -2.86 21.50
N PRO A 43 3.71 -3.66 22.37
CA PRO A 43 3.59 -3.34 23.80
C PRO A 43 4.93 -3.38 24.53
N ASP A 44 5.89 -4.16 24.00
CA ASP A 44 7.19 -4.40 24.63
C ASP A 44 8.22 -3.32 24.26
N HIS A 45 8.28 -2.95 22.98
CA HIS A 45 9.26 -1.98 22.47
C HIS A 45 8.65 -0.60 22.16
N ASN A 46 7.33 -0.46 22.23
CA ASN A 46 6.57 0.75 21.85
C ASN A 46 6.88 1.29 20.45
N GLN A 47 7.27 0.40 19.54
CA GLN A 47 7.62 0.71 18.15
C GLN A 47 6.47 0.33 17.22
N ALA A 48 6.24 1.18 16.21
CA ALA A 48 5.32 0.91 15.10
C ALA A 48 6.04 0.09 14.02
N PRO A 49 5.32 -0.77 13.29
CA PRO A 49 5.92 -1.54 12.22
C PRO A 49 6.13 -0.63 11.00
N LYS A 50 7.17 -0.87 10.22
CA LYS A 50 7.41 -0.16 8.96
C LYS A 50 7.12 -1.09 7.79
N LEU A 51 6.44 -0.53 6.78
CA LEU A 51 6.24 -1.19 5.49
C LEU A 51 7.21 -0.61 4.48
N GLU A 52 7.97 -1.48 3.84
CA GLU A 52 8.80 -1.14 2.69
C GLU A 52 8.13 -1.75 1.46
N PHE A 53 7.82 -0.91 0.48
CA PHE A 53 7.21 -1.32 -0.78
C PHE A 53 8.27 -1.19 -1.87
N GLU A 54 8.67 -2.31 -2.45
CA GLU A 54 9.62 -2.36 -3.54
C GLU A 54 8.92 -2.81 -4.82
N GLY A 55 9.13 -2.07 -5.91
CA GLY A 55 8.56 -2.40 -7.22
C GLY A 55 7.85 -1.22 -7.88
N ASP A 56 7.75 -1.32 -9.19
CA ASP A 56 7.26 -0.28 -10.12
C ASP A 56 5.86 -0.59 -10.67
N SER A 57 5.28 -1.74 -10.31
CA SER A 57 3.96 -2.17 -10.76
C SER A 57 3.32 -3.17 -9.80
N LEU A 58 1.99 -3.30 -9.80
CA LEU A 58 1.26 -4.27 -8.96
C LEU A 58 1.74 -5.72 -9.16
N LYS A 59 2.20 -6.05 -10.38
CA LYS A 59 2.74 -7.38 -10.72
C LYS A 59 4.09 -7.70 -10.06
N ASN A 60 4.90 -6.68 -9.81
CA ASN A 60 6.24 -6.81 -9.22
C ASN A 60 6.34 -6.21 -7.81
N LEU A 61 5.19 -5.91 -7.19
CA LEU A 61 5.14 -5.30 -5.87
C LEU A 61 5.57 -6.31 -4.80
N LYS A 62 6.73 -6.06 -4.20
CA LYS A 62 7.21 -6.72 -2.99
C LYS A 62 6.90 -5.85 -1.80
N ILE A 63 6.33 -6.45 -0.77
CA ILE A 63 5.99 -5.76 0.48
C ILE A 63 6.82 -6.42 1.57
N GLN A 64 7.69 -5.65 2.22
CA GLN A 64 8.48 -6.09 3.35
C GLN A 64 7.97 -5.43 4.63
N ILE A 65 7.74 -6.25 5.66
CA ILE A 65 7.33 -5.79 6.99
C ILE A 65 8.56 -5.79 7.89
N ARG A 66 8.96 -4.59 8.32
CA ARG A 66 9.99 -4.38 9.35
C ARG A 66 9.30 -4.21 10.68
N ALA A 67 9.59 -5.12 11.60
CA ALA A 67 9.02 -5.13 12.93
C ALA A 67 10.14 -5.21 13.96
N CYS A 68 9.88 -4.72 15.18
CA CYS A 68 10.84 -4.77 16.28
C CYS A 68 11.06 -6.19 16.83
N CYS A 69 10.04 -7.05 16.73
CA CYS A 69 10.08 -8.42 17.25
C CYS A 69 9.16 -9.37 16.44
N GLY A 70 9.27 -10.68 16.70
CA GLY A 70 8.45 -11.72 16.06
C GLY A 70 6.95 -11.51 16.26
N TRP A 71 6.53 -11.24 17.50
CA TRP A 71 5.13 -10.94 17.84
C TRP A 71 4.57 -9.80 16.98
N MET A 72 5.33 -8.72 16.83
CA MET A 72 4.91 -7.55 16.05
C MET A 72 4.78 -7.87 14.55
N ARG A 73 5.64 -8.77 14.04
CA ARG A 73 5.57 -9.23 12.65
C ARG A 73 4.32 -10.11 12.42
N GLU A 74 4.03 -11.02 13.34
CA GLU A 74 2.83 -11.87 13.29
C GLU A 74 1.56 -11.04 13.40
N GLU A 75 1.51 -10.08 14.32
CA GLU A 75 0.35 -9.21 14.50
C GLU A 75 0.16 -8.27 13.31
N ALA A 76 1.23 -7.69 12.78
CA ALA A 76 1.16 -6.89 11.55
C ALA A 76 0.61 -7.71 10.38
N GLN A 77 1.05 -8.97 10.23
CA GLN A 77 0.54 -9.86 9.19
C GLN A 77 -0.94 -10.21 9.40
N ARG A 78 -1.38 -10.45 10.65
CA ARG A 78 -2.79 -10.68 10.98
C ARG A 78 -3.66 -9.48 10.60
N VAL A 79 -3.27 -8.28 11.00
CA VAL A 79 -4.03 -7.05 10.73
C VAL A 79 -4.14 -6.79 9.23
N LEU A 80 -3.06 -7.03 8.46
CA LEU A 80 -3.07 -6.87 7.01
C LEU A 80 -3.97 -7.91 6.31
N ASN A 81 -4.04 -9.14 6.84
CA ASN A 81 -4.83 -10.23 6.26
C ASN A 81 -6.31 -10.23 6.71
N GLN A 82 -6.70 -9.37 7.67
CA GLN A 82 -8.10 -9.18 8.01
C GLN A 82 -8.82 -8.44 6.89
N LYS A 83 -9.73 -9.17 6.23
CA LYS A 83 -10.55 -8.73 5.09
C LYS A 83 -11.67 -7.80 5.53
#